data_AF-A0A9D9CXX1-F1
#
_entry.id   AF-A0A9D9CXX1-F1
#
_cell.length_a   1.000
_cell.length_b   1.000
_cell.length_c   1.000
_cell.angle_alpha   90.00
_cell.angle_beta   90.00
_cell.angle_gamma   90.00
#
_symmetry.space_group_name_H-M   'P 1'
#
loop_
_entity.id
_entity.type
_entity.pdbx_description
1 polymer ?
#
loop_
_entity_poly.entity_id
_entity_poly.type
_entity_poly.pdbx_seq_one_letter_code
_entity_poly.pdbx_strand_id
1 'polypeptide(L)'
;MADSKERLASSLLELKKYQEQNNTGVVRGSSTLGRTHLQRLVENGWLEPVMKGWYIPSSPEDVGTTSVWYANYWNFIVEYCNSRYGDDWSLTAEESLTIHSGNMVVPTQIVIRSTKATNNVVELKYGHSLLEISTSPASEVAFDPIYGIRLYGIAEALMFSSPNYFKSDPVNARANLASLENSAQIIRLASVNGNSSRVGRIIGALKNIGRDNIADEVLKFMQRLGYDIRVEDPFDNIVKVSASQSPYVSRIRLLWEKMRGQILSMNLNLSRIDLKDKDSVLRSMETNYVKDAYHSLSIEGYRVTESLIERVRSGAWNPDAEDTDRRNALAARGYYQAFMRLQKSMATCLEGDKFDLESELNEWHYELFDPCVQAGIISPADLIGYRTMQVYIKGSKHTPLPVNAVNSSIGALCEMIEEEKDGFIKAVLGHFFFVYIHPYMDGNGRTARFLMNMLLCSSGYSWIVVPVERRNEYMQSL
;
A
#
# COMPACT_ATOMS: atom_id res chain seq x y z
N MET A 1 -42.85 -11.78 19.88
CA MET A 1 -42.23 -10.62 19.22
C MET A 1 -40.74 -10.86 19.21
N ALA A 2 -40.05 -10.72 18.08
CA ALA A 2 -38.60 -10.90 18.04
C ALA A 2 -37.89 -9.86 18.93
N ASP A 3 -36.88 -10.29 19.69
CA ASP A 3 -36.03 -9.47 20.55
C ASP A 3 -35.20 -8.48 19.69
N SER A 4 -34.76 -7.36 20.28
CA SER A 4 -33.97 -6.33 19.61
C SER A 4 -32.70 -6.90 18.96
N LYS A 5 -32.04 -7.87 19.63
CA LYS A 5 -30.86 -8.57 19.11
C LYS A 5 -31.18 -9.44 17.89
N GLU A 6 -32.29 -10.16 17.91
CA GLU A 6 -32.73 -11.00 16.77
C GLU A 6 -33.03 -10.15 15.53
N ARG A 7 -33.63 -8.98 15.73
CA ARG A 7 -33.90 -8.02 14.65
C ARG A 7 -32.63 -7.46 14.04
N LEU A 8 -31.63 -7.13 14.87
CA LEU A 8 -30.33 -6.66 14.37
C LEU A 8 -29.61 -7.78 13.60
N ALA A 9 -29.58 -9.00 14.15
CA ALA A 9 -29.01 -10.16 13.48
C ALA A 9 -29.66 -10.41 12.10
N SER A 10 -30.99 -10.31 12.01
CA SER A 10 -31.71 -10.39 10.73
C SER A 10 -31.28 -9.31 9.73
N SER A 11 -31.06 -8.07 10.17
CA SER A 11 -30.56 -7.01 9.26
C SER A 11 -29.11 -7.25 8.82
N LEU A 12 -28.26 -7.76 9.71
CA LEU A 12 -26.87 -8.09 9.38
C LEU A 12 -26.79 -9.24 8.36
N LEU A 13 -27.67 -10.24 8.49
CA LEU A 13 -27.78 -11.32 7.50
C LEU A 13 -28.20 -10.79 6.13
N GLU A 14 -29.16 -9.86 6.06
CA GLU A 14 -29.58 -9.28 4.78
C GLU A 14 -28.47 -8.42 4.16
N LEU A 15 -27.74 -7.65 4.97
CA LEU A 15 -26.57 -6.91 4.51
C LEU A 15 -25.49 -7.85 3.96
N LYS A 16 -25.15 -8.90 4.72
CA LYS A 16 -24.17 -9.91 4.29
C LYS A 16 -24.56 -10.55 2.97
N LYS A 17 -25.81 -10.98 2.85
CA LYS A 17 -26.35 -11.58 1.62
C LYS A 17 -26.22 -10.63 0.44
N TYR A 18 -26.54 -9.36 0.61
CA TYR A 18 -26.36 -8.34 -0.43
C TYR A 18 -24.88 -8.22 -0.84
N GLN A 19 -23.97 -8.16 0.14
CA GLN A 19 -22.54 -8.02 -0.11
C GLN A 19 -21.98 -9.21 -0.89
N GLU A 20 -22.34 -10.43 -0.50
CA GLU A 20 -21.91 -11.66 -1.18
C GLU A 20 -22.46 -11.76 -2.60
N GLN A 21 -23.70 -11.32 -2.85
CA GLN A 21 -24.33 -11.39 -4.17
C GLN A 21 -23.80 -10.36 -5.16
N ASN A 22 -23.42 -9.17 -4.69
CA ASN A 22 -23.04 -8.05 -5.55
C ASN A 22 -21.53 -7.78 -5.53
N ASN A 23 -20.77 -8.52 -4.72
CA ASN A 23 -19.34 -8.31 -4.50
C ASN A 23 -19.00 -6.85 -4.14
N THR A 24 -19.89 -6.18 -3.43
CA THR A 24 -19.71 -4.78 -3.00
C THR A 24 -20.36 -4.50 -1.66
N GLY A 25 -19.69 -3.67 -0.87
CA GLY A 25 -20.20 -3.15 0.39
C GLY A 25 -21.19 -2.00 0.23
N VAL A 26 -21.17 -1.31 -0.91
CA VAL A 26 -21.87 -0.03 -1.09
C VAL A 26 -23.35 -0.28 -1.33
N VAL A 27 -24.21 0.39 -0.55
CA VAL A 27 -25.65 0.17 -0.56
C VAL A 27 -26.37 1.39 -1.11
N ARG A 28 -27.24 1.16 -2.11
CA ARG A 28 -28.15 2.17 -2.67
C ARG A 28 -29.45 2.27 -1.87
N GLY A 29 -29.30 2.60 -0.59
CA GLY A 29 -30.39 2.93 0.32
C GLY A 29 -31.53 1.91 0.40
N SER A 30 -32.77 2.39 0.53
CA SER A 30 -33.95 1.57 0.79
C SER A 30 -34.42 0.74 -0.40
N SER A 31 -34.00 1.08 -1.62
CA SER A 31 -34.29 0.24 -2.80
C SER A 31 -33.57 -1.10 -2.75
N THR A 32 -32.49 -1.19 -1.97
CA THR A 32 -31.68 -2.40 -1.84
C THR A 32 -32.10 -3.22 -0.63
N LEU A 33 -32.02 -2.65 0.57
CA LEU A 33 -32.23 -3.39 1.83
C LEU A 33 -33.63 -3.19 2.43
N GLY A 34 -34.48 -2.37 1.81
CA GLY A 34 -35.72 -1.90 2.44
C GLY A 34 -35.48 -0.92 3.58
N ARG A 35 -36.51 -0.13 3.92
CA ARG A 35 -36.40 0.94 4.94
C ARG A 35 -36.05 0.40 6.33
N THR A 36 -36.66 -0.72 6.71
CA THR A 36 -36.52 -1.32 8.04
C THR A 36 -35.10 -1.79 8.33
N HIS A 37 -34.47 -2.52 7.41
CA HIS A 37 -33.11 -3.02 7.61
C HIS A 37 -32.10 -1.89 7.54
N LEU A 38 -32.24 -0.98 6.57
CA LEU A 38 -31.37 0.18 6.42
C LEU A 38 -31.35 1.04 7.69
N GLN A 39 -32.52 1.43 8.20
CA GLN A 39 -32.60 2.27 9.40
C GLN A 39 -31.92 1.58 10.60
N ARG A 40 -32.19 0.29 10.81
CA ARG A 40 -31.60 -0.48 11.91
C ARG A 40 -30.08 -0.58 11.80
N LEU A 41 -29.55 -0.80 10.60
CA LEU A 41 -28.10 -0.90 10.38
C LEU A 41 -27.40 0.45 10.61
N VAL A 42 -27.99 1.55 10.15
CA VAL A 42 -27.46 2.90 10.36
C VAL A 42 -27.50 3.27 11.86
N GLU A 43 -28.63 3.06 12.53
CA GLU A 43 -28.78 3.36 13.97
C GLU A 43 -27.81 2.57 14.85
N ASN A 44 -27.40 1.37 14.41
CA ASN A 44 -26.44 0.54 15.13
C ASN A 44 -25.00 0.67 14.62
N GLY A 45 -24.72 1.61 13.69
CA GLY A 45 -23.34 1.89 13.24
C GLY A 45 -22.73 0.89 12.26
N TRP A 46 -23.54 0.03 11.62
CA TRP A 46 -23.09 -0.94 10.61
C TRP A 46 -23.14 -0.41 9.17
N LEU A 47 -23.88 0.68 8.96
CA LEU A 47 -23.89 1.44 7.71
C LEU A 47 -23.72 2.92 7.99
N GLU A 48 -22.89 3.58 7.20
CA GLU A 48 -22.64 5.01 7.28
C GLU A 48 -23.12 5.73 6.01
N PRO A 49 -23.95 6.78 6.11
CA PRO A 49 -24.37 7.54 4.93
C PRO A 49 -23.20 8.34 4.33
N VAL A 50 -23.08 8.29 3.00
CA VAL A 50 -22.11 9.09 2.23
C VAL A 50 -22.78 10.32 1.65
N MET A 51 -23.85 10.09 0.88
CA MET A 51 -24.70 11.12 0.28
C MET A 51 -26.14 10.60 0.20
N LYS A 52 -27.09 11.43 -0.25
CA LYS A 52 -28.51 11.04 -0.29
C LYS A 52 -28.70 9.75 -1.08
N GLY A 53 -29.17 8.71 -0.39
CA GLY A 53 -29.45 7.40 -0.98
C GLY A 53 -28.26 6.44 -1.06
N TRP A 54 -27.09 6.82 -0.58
CA TRP A 54 -25.87 6.02 -0.65
C TRP A 54 -25.23 5.81 0.72
N TYR A 55 -24.87 4.56 1.00
CA TYR A 55 -24.32 4.13 2.28
C TYR A 55 -23.13 3.19 2.06
N ILE A 56 -22.18 3.21 2.98
CA ILE A 56 -21.03 2.30 3.00
C ILE A 56 -21.02 1.46 4.28
N PRO A 57 -20.42 0.26 4.28
CA PRO A 57 -20.25 -0.54 5.48
C PRO A 57 -19.36 0.17 6.49
N SER A 58 -19.72 0.06 7.76
CA SER A 58 -18.96 0.58 8.90
C SER A 58 -18.96 -0.42 10.05
N SER A 59 -18.13 -0.15 11.05
CA SER A 59 -18.17 -0.83 12.34
C SER A 59 -18.68 0.15 13.41
N PRO A 60 -19.48 -0.30 14.40
CA PRO A 60 -19.96 0.58 15.47
C PRO A 60 -18.85 1.35 16.21
N GLU A 61 -17.65 0.78 16.28
CA GLU A 61 -16.48 1.38 16.93
C GLU A 61 -15.79 2.47 16.08
N ASP A 62 -16.05 2.49 14.77
CA ASP A 62 -15.34 3.32 13.79
C ASP A 62 -16.25 4.34 13.09
N VAL A 63 -17.52 4.43 13.50
CA VAL A 63 -18.50 5.34 12.90
C VAL A 63 -17.99 6.78 12.93
N GLY A 64 -18.02 7.44 11.76
CA GLY A 64 -17.59 8.82 11.63
C GLY A 64 -16.08 9.03 11.64
N THR A 65 -15.28 7.96 11.68
CA THR A 65 -13.83 8.05 11.44
C THR A 65 -13.52 8.11 9.94
N THR A 66 -12.42 8.77 9.58
CA THR A 66 -11.95 8.81 8.18
C THR A 66 -11.59 7.42 7.63
N SER A 67 -11.22 6.48 8.49
CA SER A 67 -10.85 5.10 8.13
C SER A 67 -11.96 4.39 7.36
N VAL A 68 -13.21 4.52 7.81
CA VAL A 68 -14.37 3.91 7.16
C VAL A 68 -14.53 4.43 5.74
N TRP A 69 -14.37 5.75 5.56
CA TRP A 69 -14.43 6.36 4.24
C TRP A 69 -13.28 5.94 3.33
N TYR A 70 -12.04 5.97 3.80
CA TYR A 70 -10.87 5.64 2.98
C TYR A 70 -10.86 4.17 2.54
N ALA A 71 -11.28 3.24 3.41
CA ALA A 71 -11.39 1.83 3.07
C ALA A 71 -12.47 1.55 2.01
N ASN A 72 -13.50 2.40 1.91
CA ASN A 72 -14.62 2.22 0.99
C ASN A 72 -14.61 3.20 -0.19
N TYR A 73 -13.66 4.13 -0.26
CA TYR A 73 -13.65 5.22 -1.23
C TYR A 73 -13.74 4.70 -2.67
N TRP A 74 -12.82 3.82 -3.06
CA TRP A 74 -12.74 3.34 -4.43
C TRP A 74 -13.94 2.47 -4.81
N ASN A 75 -14.40 1.60 -3.91
CA ASN A 75 -15.65 0.85 -4.08
C ASN A 75 -16.85 1.80 -4.29
N PHE A 76 -16.93 2.88 -3.51
CA PHE A 76 -17.99 3.89 -3.67
C PHE A 76 -17.93 4.57 -5.03
N ILE A 77 -16.74 4.98 -5.50
CA ILE A 77 -16.58 5.61 -6.82
C ILE A 77 -17.04 4.67 -7.94
N VAL A 78 -16.62 3.41 -7.91
CA VAL A 78 -17.00 2.40 -8.92
C VAL A 78 -18.51 2.20 -8.95
N GLU A 79 -19.13 1.99 -7.78
CA GLU A 79 -20.58 1.75 -7.68
C GLU A 79 -21.40 2.97 -8.07
N TYR A 80 -20.98 4.17 -7.64
CA TYR A 80 -21.62 5.42 -8.02
C TYR A 80 -21.59 5.62 -9.55
N CYS A 81 -20.41 5.48 -10.16
CA CYS A 81 -20.23 5.67 -11.60
C CYS A 81 -20.94 4.60 -12.42
N ASN A 82 -20.84 3.31 -12.04
CA ASN A 82 -21.56 2.22 -12.72
C ASN A 82 -23.07 2.44 -12.66
N SER A 83 -23.60 2.86 -11.51
CA SER A 83 -25.02 3.17 -11.36
C SER A 83 -25.49 4.33 -12.24
N ARG A 84 -24.64 5.33 -12.48
CA ARG A 84 -25.03 6.57 -13.15
C ARG A 84 -24.75 6.54 -14.65
N TYR A 85 -23.67 5.88 -15.05
CA TYR A 85 -23.12 5.92 -16.40
C TYR A 85 -23.11 4.54 -17.09
N GLY A 86 -23.33 3.47 -16.34
CA GLY A 86 -23.15 2.10 -16.82
C GLY A 86 -21.69 1.88 -17.19
N ASP A 87 -21.44 1.44 -18.42
CA ASP A 87 -20.08 1.22 -18.93
C ASP A 87 -19.39 2.49 -19.46
N ASP A 88 -20.13 3.59 -19.62
CA ASP A 88 -19.66 4.83 -20.23
C ASP A 88 -18.96 5.74 -19.21
N TRP A 89 -17.90 5.26 -18.58
CA TRP A 89 -17.04 6.11 -17.77
C TRP A 89 -15.61 5.57 -17.64
N SER A 90 -14.68 6.47 -17.33
CA SER A 90 -13.34 6.12 -16.84
C SER A 90 -12.78 7.26 -15.98
N LEU A 91 -11.75 6.99 -15.19
CA LEU A 91 -10.89 8.06 -14.67
C LEU A 91 -10.19 8.79 -15.82
N THR A 92 -9.60 9.96 -15.57
CA THR A 92 -8.77 10.64 -16.57
C THR A 92 -7.46 9.89 -16.82
N ALA A 93 -6.73 10.29 -17.88
CA ALA A 93 -5.45 9.71 -18.22
C ALA A 93 -4.42 9.80 -17.06
N GLU A 94 -4.32 10.94 -16.40
CA GLU A 94 -3.33 11.19 -15.35
C GLU A 94 -3.66 10.41 -14.07
N GLU A 95 -4.94 10.34 -13.69
CA GLU A 95 -5.39 9.50 -12.57
C GLU A 95 -5.21 8.01 -12.89
N SER A 96 -5.42 7.62 -14.15
CA SER A 96 -5.17 6.24 -14.59
C SER A 96 -3.71 5.85 -14.40
N LEU A 97 -2.76 6.72 -14.78
CA LEU A 97 -1.33 6.47 -14.55
C LEU A 97 -0.98 6.39 -13.06
N THR A 98 -1.62 7.23 -12.25
CA THR A 98 -1.46 7.22 -10.79
C THR A 98 -1.85 5.85 -10.23
N ILE A 99 -3.03 5.33 -10.62
CA ILE A 99 -3.53 4.00 -10.20
C ILE A 99 -2.67 2.86 -10.76
N HIS A 100 -2.29 2.89 -12.05
CA HIS A 100 -1.44 1.86 -12.67
C HIS A 100 -0.08 1.72 -11.97
N SER A 101 0.46 2.81 -11.44
CA SER A 101 1.71 2.79 -10.68
C SER A 101 1.54 2.31 -9.22
N GLY A 102 0.31 2.05 -8.77
CA GLY A 102 -0.03 1.62 -7.42
C GLY A 102 -0.14 2.75 -6.39
N ASN A 103 -0.29 3.99 -6.84
CA ASN A 103 -0.63 5.09 -5.95
C ASN A 103 -2.15 5.15 -5.77
N MET A 104 -2.65 4.48 -4.73
CA MET A 104 -4.08 4.40 -4.41
C MET A 104 -4.52 5.44 -3.37
N VAL A 105 -3.69 6.47 -3.14
CA VAL A 105 -4.00 7.52 -2.17
C VAL A 105 -5.29 8.23 -2.56
N VAL A 106 -6.24 8.29 -1.62
CA VAL A 106 -7.54 8.93 -1.84
C VAL A 106 -7.36 10.43 -2.14
N PRO A 107 -7.72 10.90 -3.35
CA PRO A 107 -7.47 12.28 -3.77
C PRO A 107 -8.53 13.23 -3.19
N THR A 108 -8.17 14.50 -2.99
CA THR A 108 -9.13 15.55 -2.58
C THR A 108 -10.24 15.74 -3.62
N GLN A 109 -9.91 15.64 -4.90
CA GLN A 109 -10.89 15.60 -5.98
C GLN A 109 -10.49 14.51 -6.96
N ILE A 110 -11.41 13.61 -7.29
CA ILE A 110 -11.26 12.67 -8.41
C ILE A 110 -12.06 13.17 -9.60
N VAL A 111 -11.53 12.99 -10.80
CA VAL A 111 -12.15 13.41 -12.05
C VAL A 111 -12.56 12.16 -12.84
N ILE A 112 -13.80 12.14 -13.29
CA ILE A 112 -14.30 11.08 -14.18
C ILE A 112 -14.71 11.66 -15.52
N ARG A 113 -14.57 10.86 -16.57
CA ARG A 113 -15.02 11.19 -17.93
C ARG A 113 -16.21 10.29 -18.27
N SER A 114 -17.26 10.85 -18.82
CA SER A 114 -18.42 10.12 -19.35
C SER A 114 -19.09 10.96 -20.43
N THR A 115 -19.64 10.34 -21.48
CA THR A 115 -20.47 11.09 -22.46
C THR A 115 -21.82 11.51 -21.88
N LYS A 116 -22.22 10.91 -20.75
CA LYS A 116 -23.45 11.20 -20.01
C LYS A 116 -23.26 12.12 -18.80
N ALA A 117 -22.02 12.53 -18.50
CA ALA A 117 -21.73 13.43 -17.39
C ALA A 117 -22.29 14.84 -17.64
N THR A 118 -22.51 15.60 -16.56
CA THR A 118 -23.13 16.93 -16.64
C THR A 118 -22.21 18.08 -16.20
N ASN A 119 -20.89 17.86 -16.15
CA ASN A 119 -19.91 18.87 -15.73
C ASN A 119 -20.09 19.38 -14.29
N ASN A 120 -20.58 18.52 -13.39
CA ASN A 120 -20.89 18.86 -12.00
C ASN A 120 -19.82 18.34 -11.03
N VAL A 121 -19.73 19.00 -9.88
CA VAL A 121 -18.97 18.52 -8.72
C VAL A 121 -19.95 17.85 -7.74
N VAL A 122 -19.63 16.61 -7.38
CA VAL A 122 -20.33 15.83 -6.35
C VAL A 122 -19.51 15.90 -5.08
N GLU A 123 -20.04 16.56 -4.05
CA GLU A 123 -19.42 16.62 -2.72
C GLU A 123 -19.50 15.26 -2.02
N LEU A 124 -18.37 14.83 -1.47
CA LEU A 124 -18.22 13.58 -0.73
C LEU A 124 -17.75 13.87 0.70
N LYS A 125 -17.60 12.81 1.52
CA LYS A 125 -17.22 12.99 2.93
C LYS A 125 -15.82 13.57 3.08
N TYR A 126 -15.57 14.21 4.21
CA TYR A 126 -14.23 14.67 4.64
C TYR A 126 -13.50 15.59 3.65
N GLY A 127 -14.24 16.42 2.91
CA GLY A 127 -13.68 17.39 1.97
C GLY A 127 -13.21 16.78 0.65
N HIS A 128 -13.64 15.56 0.35
CA HIS A 128 -13.41 14.91 -0.93
C HIS A 128 -14.52 15.26 -1.92
N SER A 129 -14.23 15.24 -3.22
CA SER A 129 -15.23 15.47 -4.27
C SER A 129 -14.97 14.63 -5.52
N LEU A 130 -16.02 14.45 -6.33
CA LEU A 130 -15.94 13.84 -7.66
C LEU A 130 -16.36 14.89 -8.69
N LEU A 131 -15.46 15.25 -9.61
CA LEU A 131 -15.75 16.10 -10.76
C LEU A 131 -16.12 15.25 -11.97
N GLU A 132 -17.34 15.41 -12.45
CA GLU A 132 -17.85 14.73 -13.64
C GLU A 132 -17.52 15.58 -14.87
N ILE A 133 -16.89 15.03 -15.92
CA ILE A 133 -16.62 15.75 -17.17
C ILE A 133 -17.32 15.07 -18.35
N SER A 134 -18.12 15.86 -19.08
CA SER A 134 -18.88 15.46 -20.26
C SER A 134 -17.96 15.29 -21.48
N THR A 135 -17.33 14.13 -21.60
CA THR A 135 -16.41 13.79 -22.68
C THR A 135 -16.28 12.28 -22.78
N SER A 136 -15.86 11.78 -23.94
CA SER A 136 -15.57 10.36 -24.11
C SER A 136 -14.58 9.85 -23.05
N PRO A 137 -14.86 8.68 -22.43
CA PRO A 137 -13.94 7.98 -21.56
C PRO A 137 -12.78 7.35 -22.37
N ALA A 138 -11.94 6.56 -21.71
CA ALA A 138 -10.86 5.80 -22.35
C ALA A 138 -11.35 4.99 -23.56
N SER A 139 -10.56 4.99 -24.65
CA SER A 139 -10.87 4.17 -25.82
C SER A 139 -10.47 2.71 -25.61
N GLU A 140 -9.38 2.47 -24.87
CA GLU A 140 -8.96 1.15 -24.40
C GLU A 140 -9.11 1.11 -22.87
N VAL A 141 -10.21 0.52 -22.39
CA VAL A 141 -10.52 0.43 -20.96
C VAL A 141 -9.69 -0.68 -20.31
N ALA A 142 -8.80 -0.28 -19.41
CA ALA A 142 -8.16 -1.15 -18.45
C ALA A 142 -8.93 -1.12 -17.11
N PHE A 143 -8.70 -2.13 -16.26
CA PHE A 143 -9.32 -2.23 -14.95
C PHE A 143 -8.25 -2.33 -13.87
N ASP A 144 -8.43 -1.61 -12.76
CA ASP A 144 -7.61 -1.86 -11.59
C ASP A 144 -7.97 -3.24 -10.99
N PRO A 145 -6.97 -4.00 -10.48
CA PRO A 145 -7.19 -5.37 -10.03
C PRO A 145 -7.89 -5.49 -8.66
N ILE A 146 -8.03 -4.39 -7.92
CA ILE A 146 -8.59 -4.39 -6.57
C ILE A 146 -10.09 -4.08 -6.60
N TYR A 147 -10.49 -3.02 -7.31
CA TYR A 147 -11.85 -2.47 -7.25
C TYR A 147 -12.60 -2.52 -8.59
N GLY A 148 -11.92 -2.80 -9.71
CA GLY A 148 -12.52 -2.73 -11.04
C GLY A 148 -12.79 -1.30 -11.52
N ILE A 149 -12.01 -0.32 -11.06
CA ILE A 149 -11.99 1.05 -11.56
C ILE A 149 -11.66 1.02 -13.05
N ARG A 150 -12.45 1.77 -13.83
CA ARG A 150 -12.21 1.93 -15.27
C ARG A 150 -11.12 2.96 -15.53
N LEU A 151 -10.05 2.53 -16.17
CA LEU A 151 -8.84 3.30 -16.41
C LEU A 151 -8.55 3.38 -17.91
N TYR A 152 -7.81 4.41 -18.31
CA TYR A 152 -7.06 4.38 -19.56
C TYR A 152 -6.01 3.27 -19.53
N GLY A 153 -5.80 2.57 -20.64
CA GLY A 153 -4.59 1.74 -20.82
C GLY A 153 -3.32 2.58 -20.70
N ILE A 154 -2.21 2.01 -20.20
CA ILE A 154 -0.99 2.76 -19.87
C ILE A 154 -0.48 3.61 -21.04
N ALA A 155 -0.39 3.02 -22.24
CA ALA A 155 0.09 3.74 -23.43
C ALA A 155 -0.84 4.90 -23.84
N GLU A 156 -2.17 4.69 -23.77
CA GLU A 156 -3.16 5.74 -24.04
C GLU A 156 -3.07 6.85 -22.98
N ALA A 157 -2.99 6.47 -21.72
CA ALA A 157 -2.89 7.40 -20.60
C ALA A 157 -1.64 8.28 -20.70
N LEU A 158 -0.46 7.71 -20.99
CA LEU A 158 0.78 8.46 -21.24
C LEU A 158 0.62 9.44 -22.41
N MET A 159 0.07 8.97 -23.54
CA MET A 159 -0.15 9.81 -24.72
C MET A 159 -1.09 10.98 -24.45
N PHE A 160 -2.14 10.78 -23.66
CA PHE A 160 -3.19 11.78 -23.41
C PHE A 160 -2.94 12.65 -22.17
N SER A 161 -1.94 12.34 -21.35
CA SER A 161 -1.54 13.18 -20.21
C SER A 161 -1.03 14.55 -20.67
N SER A 162 -1.09 15.56 -19.81
CA SER A 162 -0.53 16.88 -20.10
C SER A 162 1.01 16.89 -19.98
N PRO A 163 1.74 17.87 -20.56
CA PRO A 163 3.18 18.00 -20.30
C PRO A 163 3.47 18.28 -18.83
N ASN A 164 2.56 18.99 -18.15
CA ASN A 164 2.69 19.31 -16.73
C ASN A 164 2.70 18.07 -15.84
N TYR A 165 1.96 17.01 -16.20
CA TYR A 165 1.93 15.76 -15.44
C TYR A 165 3.33 15.16 -15.22
N PHE A 166 4.19 15.17 -16.25
CA PHE A 166 5.55 14.65 -16.16
C PHE A 166 6.45 15.46 -15.22
N LYS A 167 6.08 16.71 -14.92
CA LYS A 167 6.78 17.60 -13.98
C LYS A 167 6.19 17.53 -12.58
N SER A 168 4.87 17.49 -12.47
CA SER A 168 4.17 17.43 -11.19
C SER A 168 4.21 16.05 -10.55
N ASP A 169 4.19 15.00 -11.37
CA ASP A 169 4.24 13.60 -10.93
C ASP A 169 5.24 12.76 -11.75
N PRO A 170 6.53 13.09 -11.66
CA PRO A 170 7.56 12.42 -12.45
C PRO A 170 7.74 10.95 -12.06
N VAL A 171 7.41 10.59 -10.80
CA VAL A 171 7.57 9.22 -10.30
C VAL A 171 6.57 8.29 -10.97
N ASN A 172 5.29 8.63 -10.96
CA ASN A 172 4.26 7.80 -11.57
C ASN A 172 4.41 7.79 -13.11
N ALA A 173 4.78 8.92 -13.73
CA ALA A 173 5.08 8.98 -15.16
C ALA A 173 6.22 8.02 -15.56
N ARG A 174 7.36 8.07 -14.87
CA ARG A 174 8.52 7.21 -15.16
C ARG A 174 8.25 5.74 -14.87
N ALA A 175 7.52 5.43 -13.80
CA ALA A 175 7.13 4.05 -13.47
C ALA A 175 6.30 3.41 -14.59
N ASN A 176 5.31 4.14 -15.11
CA ASN A 176 4.48 3.66 -16.23
C ASN A 176 5.23 3.60 -17.56
N LEU A 177 6.15 4.53 -17.83
CA LEU A 177 7.02 4.45 -19.03
C LEU A 177 7.93 3.22 -18.97
N ALA A 178 8.47 2.90 -17.79
CA ALA A 178 9.32 1.74 -17.58
C ALA A 178 8.58 0.40 -17.79
N SER A 179 7.26 0.37 -17.57
CA SER A 179 6.41 -0.82 -17.75
C SER A 179 5.92 -1.06 -19.17
N LEU A 180 6.18 -0.16 -20.11
CA LEU A 180 5.91 -0.42 -21.51
C LEU A 180 6.84 -1.52 -22.02
N GLU A 181 6.27 -2.62 -22.51
CA GLU A 181 7.05 -3.76 -23.03
C GLU A 181 7.64 -3.46 -24.41
N ASN A 182 6.85 -2.83 -25.29
CA ASN A 182 7.19 -2.53 -26.67
C ASN A 182 6.52 -1.25 -27.17
N SER A 183 6.88 -0.82 -28.39
CA SER A 183 6.36 0.39 -29.03
C SER A 183 4.97 0.25 -29.66
N ALA A 184 4.45 -0.97 -29.81
CA ALA A 184 3.34 -1.25 -30.71
C ALA A 184 2.04 -0.56 -30.30
N GLN A 185 1.74 -0.49 -28.99
CA GLN A 185 0.56 0.23 -28.49
C GLN A 185 0.67 1.74 -28.77
N ILE A 186 1.84 2.34 -28.53
CA ILE A 186 2.08 3.77 -28.82
C ILE A 186 1.92 4.02 -30.32
N ILE A 187 2.53 3.19 -31.17
CA ILE A 187 2.45 3.32 -32.63
C ILE A 187 1.01 3.23 -33.12
N ARG A 188 0.21 2.26 -32.62
CA ARG A 188 -1.21 2.14 -32.99
C ARG A 188 -1.98 3.41 -32.64
N LEU A 189 -1.83 3.91 -31.42
CA LEU A 189 -2.51 5.13 -30.95
C LEU A 189 -2.06 6.39 -31.73
N ALA A 190 -0.77 6.46 -32.06
CA ALA A 190 -0.20 7.57 -32.83
C ALA A 190 -0.72 7.60 -34.29
N SER A 191 -0.94 6.43 -34.89
CA SER A 191 -1.32 6.27 -36.30
C SER A 191 -2.75 6.70 -36.60
N VAL A 192 -3.67 6.57 -35.64
CA VAL A 192 -5.11 6.81 -35.87
C VAL A 192 -5.46 8.30 -35.85
N ASN A 193 -4.74 9.13 -35.10
CA ASN A 193 -5.21 10.48 -34.72
C ASN A 193 -4.22 11.62 -35.01
N GLY A 194 -3.11 11.40 -35.71
CA GLY A 194 -2.20 12.50 -36.13
C GLY A 194 -1.62 13.31 -34.97
N ASN A 195 -1.17 12.61 -33.91
CA ASN A 195 -0.81 13.20 -32.61
C ASN A 195 0.68 13.64 -32.50
N SER A 196 1.25 14.31 -33.52
CA SER A 196 2.70 14.54 -33.61
C SER A 196 3.34 15.16 -32.36
N SER A 197 2.68 16.11 -31.70
CA SER A 197 3.18 16.73 -30.45
C SER A 197 3.21 15.77 -29.26
N ARG A 198 2.14 15.00 -29.05
CA ARG A 198 2.06 13.99 -27.97
C ARG A 198 3.08 12.88 -28.21
N VAL A 199 3.25 12.45 -29.46
CA VAL A 199 4.24 11.43 -29.82
C VAL A 199 5.65 11.95 -29.58
N GLY A 200 5.97 13.17 -30.04
CA GLY A 200 7.26 13.80 -29.80
C GLY A 200 7.61 13.89 -28.32
N ARG A 201 6.62 14.20 -27.48
CA ARG A 201 6.75 14.19 -26.02
C ARG A 201 7.02 12.80 -25.45
N ILE A 202 6.29 11.77 -25.88
CA ILE A 202 6.51 10.39 -25.40
C ILE A 202 7.87 9.85 -25.84
N ILE A 203 8.33 10.19 -27.05
CA ILE A 203 9.68 9.86 -27.50
C ILE A 203 10.72 10.51 -26.57
N GLY A 204 10.57 11.81 -26.27
CA GLY A 204 11.46 12.50 -25.33
C GLY A 204 11.46 11.86 -23.94
N ALA A 205 10.27 11.55 -23.41
CA ALA A 205 10.09 10.91 -22.11
C ALA A 205 10.70 9.49 -22.05
N LEU A 206 10.60 8.70 -23.11
CA LEU A 206 11.25 7.38 -23.19
C LEU A 206 12.78 7.50 -23.21
N LYS A 207 13.32 8.48 -23.95
CA LYS A 207 14.78 8.75 -23.96
C LYS A 207 15.29 9.18 -22.59
N ASN A 208 14.51 10.00 -21.88
CA ASN A 208 14.81 10.43 -20.50
C ASN A 208 15.09 9.22 -19.60
N ILE A 209 14.21 8.21 -19.64
CA ILE A 209 14.35 7.01 -18.82
C ILE A 209 15.32 5.96 -19.37
N GLY A 210 15.88 6.16 -20.56
CA GLY A 210 16.82 5.23 -21.21
C GLY A 210 16.18 4.13 -22.03
N ARG A 211 14.92 4.29 -22.43
CA ARG A 211 14.20 3.40 -23.35
C ARG A 211 14.35 3.87 -24.80
N ASP A 212 15.61 4.12 -25.19
CA ASP A 212 15.96 4.69 -26.49
C ASP A 212 15.49 3.81 -27.66
N ASN A 213 15.51 2.47 -27.47
CA ASN A 213 15.05 1.51 -28.46
C ASN A 213 13.56 1.69 -28.83
N ILE A 214 12.67 1.81 -27.84
CA ILE A 214 11.24 2.06 -28.07
C ILE A 214 11.06 3.45 -28.67
N ALA A 215 11.75 4.45 -28.13
CA ALA A 215 11.65 5.83 -28.60
C ALA A 215 11.99 5.96 -30.09
N ASP A 216 13.10 5.34 -30.50
CA ASP A 216 13.58 5.38 -31.88
C ASP A 216 12.70 4.57 -32.85
N GLU A 217 12.11 3.46 -32.39
CA GLU A 217 11.15 2.70 -33.19
C GLU A 217 9.88 3.51 -33.48
N VAL A 218 9.31 4.16 -32.45
CA VAL A 218 8.15 5.05 -32.59
C VAL A 218 8.48 6.19 -33.57
N LEU A 219 9.64 6.84 -33.40
CA LEU A 219 10.07 7.95 -34.26
C LEU A 219 10.19 7.51 -35.73
N LYS A 220 10.91 6.42 -35.99
CA LYS A 220 11.10 5.89 -37.36
C LYS A 220 9.78 5.53 -38.02
N PHE A 221 8.86 4.92 -37.27
CA PHE A 221 7.55 4.56 -37.82
C PHE A 221 6.72 5.80 -38.19
N MET A 222 6.69 6.82 -37.32
CA MET A 222 5.97 8.06 -37.61
C MET A 222 6.57 8.82 -38.81
N GLN A 223 7.90 8.87 -38.92
CA GLN A 223 8.57 9.45 -40.09
C GLN A 223 8.24 8.69 -41.38
N ARG A 224 8.13 7.35 -41.32
CA ARG A 224 7.71 6.53 -42.47
C ARG A 224 6.27 6.84 -42.91
N LEU A 225 5.40 7.22 -42.00
CA LEU A 225 4.04 7.69 -42.30
C LEU A 225 4.00 9.14 -42.82
N GLY A 226 5.15 9.81 -42.94
CA GLY A 226 5.26 11.18 -43.44
C GLY A 226 5.04 12.27 -42.39
N TYR A 227 4.99 11.92 -41.11
CA TYR A 227 4.87 12.91 -40.04
C TYR A 227 6.24 13.53 -39.71
N ASP A 228 6.26 14.86 -39.57
CA ASP A 228 7.38 15.56 -38.92
C ASP A 228 7.15 15.57 -37.39
N ILE A 229 8.10 14.98 -36.66
CA ILE A 229 8.00 14.78 -35.21
C ILE A 229 9.07 15.60 -34.51
N ARG A 230 8.63 16.67 -33.85
CA ARG A 230 9.48 17.42 -32.92
C ARG A 230 9.54 16.72 -31.57
N VAL A 231 10.69 16.14 -31.25
CA VAL A 231 10.94 15.48 -29.96
C VAL A 231 11.16 16.54 -28.87
N GLU A 232 10.47 16.38 -27.74
CA GLU A 232 10.58 17.26 -26.57
C GLU A 232 10.55 16.39 -25.31
N ASP A 233 11.53 16.56 -24.41
CA ASP A 233 11.53 15.88 -23.11
C ASP A 233 10.64 16.66 -22.13
N PRO A 234 9.56 16.06 -21.59
CA PRO A 234 8.66 16.76 -20.68
C PRO A 234 9.18 16.81 -19.23
N PHE A 235 10.25 16.09 -18.89
CA PHE A 235 10.80 16.06 -17.53
C PHE A 235 11.82 17.19 -17.29
N ASP A 236 11.95 17.63 -16.03
CA ASP A 236 12.94 18.66 -15.65
C ASP A 236 14.35 18.08 -15.44
N ASN A 237 14.48 16.76 -15.27
CA ASN A 237 15.74 16.08 -15.04
C ASN A 237 15.78 14.71 -15.73
N ILE A 238 16.99 14.21 -16.00
CA ILE A 238 17.21 12.87 -16.56
C ILE A 238 17.35 11.86 -15.43
N VAL A 239 16.54 10.81 -15.44
CA VAL A 239 16.63 9.68 -14.50
C VAL A 239 16.49 8.40 -15.30
N LYS A 240 17.56 7.59 -15.34
CA LYS A 240 17.51 6.26 -15.97
C LYS A 240 16.74 5.30 -15.06
N VAL A 241 15.83 4.54 -15.66
CA VAL A 241 14.96 3.60 -14.93
C VAL A 241 15.06 2.25 -15.61
N SER A 242 15.38 1.22 -14.84
CA SER A 242 15.38 -0.16 -15.31
C SER A 242 13.99 -0.53 -15.81
N ALA A 243 13.94 -1.19 -16.97
CA ALA A 243 12.69 -1.75 -17.47
C ALA A 243 12.15 -2.78 -16.47
N SER A 244 10.85 -2.75 -16.21
CA SER A 244 10.17 -3.65 -15.29
C SER A 244 8.74 -3.82 -15.76
N GLN A 245 8.27 -5.06 -15.88
CA GLN A 245 6.86 -5.32 -16.18
C GLN A 245 5.92 -4.86 -15.05
N SER A 246 6.45 -4.71 -13.83
CA SER A 246 5.71 -4.22 -12.68
C SER A 246 5.95 -2.71 -12.50
N PRO A 247 4.96 -1.85 -12.83
CA PRO A 247 5.06 -0.42 -12.55
C PRO A 247 5.17 -0.14 -11.05
N TYR A 248 4.65 -1.03 -10.19
CA TYR A 248 4.80 -0.97 -8.73
C TYR A 248 6.26 -1.00 -8.30
N VAL A 249 7.05 -1.93 -8.85
CA VAL A 249 8.49 -2.07 -8.57
C VAL A 249 9.25 -0.83 -9.02
N SER A 250 9.01 -0.35 -10.25
CA SER A 250 9.66 0.87 -10.75
C SER A 250 9.30 2.08 -9.86
N ARG A 251 8.04 2.19 -9.43
CA ARG A 251 7.60 3.28 -8.57
C ARG A 251 8.28 3.25 -7.20
N ILE A 252 8.37 2.09 -6.56
CA ILE A 252 9.05 1.93 -5.27
C ILE A 252 10.52 2.31 -5.40
N ARG A 253 11.22 1.83 -6.43
CA ARG A 253 12.63 2.19 -6.67
C ARG A 253 12.84 3.70 -6.87
N LEU A 254 11.96 4.33 -7.63
CA LEU A 254 11.99 5.79 -7.83
C LEU A 254 11.73 6.57 -6.54
N LEU A 255 10.78 6.11 -5.71
CA LEU A 255 10.55 6.71 -4.40
C LEU A 255 11.73 6.50 -3.45
N TRP A 256 12.34 5.32 -3.46
CA TRP A 256 13.53 5.02 -2.68
C TRP A 256 14.63 6.04 -2.98
N GLU A 257 14.99 6.22 -4.25
CA GLU A 257 16.02 7.19 -4.65
C GLU A 257 15.65 8.63 -4.28
N LYS A 258 14.38 9.03 -4.44
CA LYS A 258 13.91 10.35 -4.05
C LYS A 258 14.09 10.58 -2.53
N MET A 259 13.63 9.64 -1.71
CA MET A 259 13.68 9.75 -0.24
C MET A 259 15.11 9.59 0.29
N ARG A 260 15.91 8.73 -0.34
CA ARG A 260 17.36 8.61 -0.11
C ARG A 260 18.05 9.97 -0.28
N GLY A 261 17.78 10.68 -1.37
CA GLY A 261 18.32 12.03 -1.59
C GLY A 261 17.90 13.03 -0.51
N GLN A 262 16.65 12.94 -0.03
CA GLN A 262 16.15 13.77 1.07
C GLN A 262 16.89 13.48 2.38
N ILE A 263 17.06 12.21 2.75
CA ILE A 263 17.77 11.83 3.99
C ILE A 263 19.24 12.28 3.93
N LEU A 264 19.92 12.07 2.80
CA LEU A 264 21.31 12.53 2.62
C LEU A 264 21.44 14.04 2.82
N SER A 265 20.45 14.82 2.36
CA SER A 265 20.48 16.29 2.51
C SER A 265 20.37 16.78 3.96
N MET A 266 19.93 15.92 4.89
CA MET A 266 19.78 16.28 6.30
C MET A 266 21.12 16.33 7.07
N ASN A 267 22.20 15.78 6.51
CA ASN A 267 23.55 15.79 7.11
C ASN A 267 23.58 15.32 8.58
N LEU A 268 22.88 14.22 8.89
CA LEU A 268 22.76 13.70 10.24
C LEU A 268 24.10 13.19 10.77
N ASN A 269 24.52 13.65 11.95
CA ASN A 269 25.71 13.15 12.64
C ASN A 269 25.31 12.07 13.65
N LEU A 270 25.37 10.81 13.22
CA LEU A 270 24.95 9.65 14.01
C LEU A 270 26.17 8.88 14.52
N SER A 271 26.19 8.58 15.82
CA SER A 271 27.24 7.79 16.45
C SER A 271 27.20 6.33 15.99
N ARG A 272 28.37 5.74 15.74
CA ARG A 272 28.52 4.32 15.42
C ARG A 272 29.22 3.57 16.55
N ILE A 273 28.80 2.33 16.76
CA ILE A 273 29.37 1.33 17.67
C ILE A 273 30.31 0.44 16.85
N ASP A 274 31.38 -0.05 17.49
CA ASP A 274 32.28 -1.03 16.87
C ASP A 274 31.60 -2.39 16.73
N LEU A 275 31.52 -2.89 15.51
CA LEU A 275 30.91 -4.19 15.16
C LEU A 275 31.83 -5.39 15.45
N LYS A 276 33.10 -5.17 15.82
CA LYS A 276 34.02 -6.26 16.16
C LYS A 276 33.62 -7.03 17.41
N ASP A 277 32.98 -6.37 18.37
CA ASP A 277 32.44 -7.00 19.58
C ASP A 277 31.00 -7.46 19.32
N LYS A 278 30.86 -8.60 18.61
CA LYS A 278 29.58 -9.21 18.27
C LYS A 278 28.71 -9.49 19.52
N ASP A 279 29.35 -9.93 20.60
CA ASP A 279 28.68 -10.22 21.87
C ASP A 279 28.10 -8.96 22.52
N SER A 280 28.77 -7.81 22.39
CA SER A 280 28.23 -6.53 22.83
C SER A 280 26.98 -6.12 22.05
N VAL A 281 26.95 -6.34 20.73
CA VAL A 281 25.77 -6.07 19.90
C VAL A 281 24.59 -6.93 20.34
N LEU A 282 24.78 -8.24 20.49
CA LEU A 282 23.72 -9.16 20.90
C LEU A 282 23.22 -8.88 22.33
N ARG A 283 24.11 -8.57 23.28
CA ARG A 283 23.74 -8.17 24.64
C ARG A 283 22.97 -6.84 24.67
N SER A 284 23.31 -5.90 23.80
CA SER A 284 22.58 -4.64 23.66
C SER A 284 21.14 -4.88 23.19
N MET A 285 20.94 -5.77 22.21
CA MET A 285 19.59 -6.18 21.80
C MET A 285 18.81 -6.76 22.98
N GLU A 286 19.40 -7.70 23.71
CA GLU A 286 18.76 -8.37 24.86
C GLU A 286 18.40 -7.36 25.97
N THR A 287 19.28 -6.40 26.25
CA THR A 287 19.05 -5.36 27.25
C THR A 287 17.86 -4.46 26.90
N ASN A 288 17.57 -4.28 25.60
CA ASN A 288 16.45 -3.47 25.13
C ASN A 288 15.14 -4.26 24.94
N TYR A 289 15.19 -5.60 24.98
CA TYR A 289 14.05 -6.47 24.66
C TYR A 289 12.77 -6.10 25.40
N VAL A 290 12.82 -5.95 26.74
CA VAL A 290 11.60 -5.72 27.53
C VAL A 290 10.91 -4.43 27.14
N LYS A 291 11.69 -3.34 26.98
CA LYS A 291 11.17 -2.04 26.56
C LYS A 291 10.65 -2.09 25.12
N ASP A 292 11.40 -2.73 24.24
CA ASP A 292 11.01 -2.90 22.84
C ASP A 292 9.69 -3.66 22.70
N ALA A 293 9.57 -4.81 23.36
CA ALA A 293 8.36 -5.62 23.36
C ALA A 293 7.16 -4.85 23.93
N TYR A 294 7.34 -4.14 25.05
CA TYR A 294 6.28 -3.33 25.65
C TYR A 294 5.74 -2.29 24.68
N HIS A 295 6.62 -1.45 24.12
CA HIS A 295 6.20 -0.37 23.25
C HIS A 295 5.70 -0.86 21.89
N SER A 296 6.39 -1.83 21.29
CA SER A 296 6.04 -2.41 19.99
C SER A 296 4.67 -3.09 20.02
N LEU A 297 4.35 -3.88 21.05
CA LEU A 297 3.03 -4.50 21.19
C LEU A 297 1.95 -3.46 21.51
N SER A 298 2.25 -2.48 22.36
CA SER A 298 1.27 -1.45 22.74
C SER A 298 0.90 -0.53 21.58
N ILE A 299 1.82 -0.26 20.64
CA ILE A 299 1.52 0.48 19.40
C ILE A 299 0.45 -0.20 18.55
N GLU A 300 0.44 -1.53 18.53
CA GLU A 300 -0.56 -2.36 17.83
C GLU A 300 -1.87 -2.54 18.63
N GLY A 301 -1.96 -1.95 19.82
CA GLY A 301 -3.16 -1.96 20.66
C GLY A 301 -3.26 -3.12 21.66
N TYR A 302 -2.22 -3.93 21.82
CA TYR A 302 -2.17 -4.94 22.89
C TYR A 302 -2.03 -4.26 24.26
N ARG A 303 -2.65 -4.86 25.28
CA ARG A 303 -2.54 -4.40 26.68
C ARG A 303 -1.53 -5.26 27.42
N VAL A 304 -0.25 -4.95 27.26
CA VAL A 304 0.85 -5.69 27.88
C VAL A 304 1.50 -4.89 29.01
N THR A 305 2.11 -5.58 29.97
CA THR A 305 2.93 -4.97 31.03
C THR A 305 4.34 -5.56 31.00
N GLU A 306 5.34 -4.84 31.51
CA GLU A 306 6.70 -5.38 31.65
C GLU A 306 6.71 -6.70 32.43
N SER A 307 5.87 -6.82 33.46
CA SER A 307 5.72 -8.06 34.24
C SER A 307 5.20 -9.24 33.41
N LEU A 308 4.29 -9.00 32.46
CA LEU A 308 3.83 -10.04 31.53
C LEU A 308 4.95 -10.45 30.58
N ILE A 309 5.69 -9.48 30.04
CA ILE A 309 6.79 -9.71 29.12
C ILE A 309 7.90 -10.53 29.80
N GLU A 310 8.26 -10.20 31.04
CA GLU A 310 9.26 -10.97 31.81
C GLU A 310 8.78 -12.38 32.18
N ARG A 311 7.48 -12.55 32.50
CA ARG A 311 6.90 -13.89 32.71
C ARG A 311 6.97 -14.74 31.45
N VAL A 312 6.66 -14.16 30.30
CA VAL A 312 6.77 -14.84 29.00
C VAL A 312 8.22 -15.20 28.67
N ARG A 313 9.16 -14.27 28.91
CA ARG A 313 10.60 -14.49 28.71
C ARG A 313 11.14 -15.64 29.57
N SER A 314 10.73 -15.70 30.84
CA SER A 314 11.13 -16.75 31.78
C SER A 314 10.40 -18.09 31.59
N GLY A 315 9.42 -18.15 30.68
CA GLY A 315 8.59 -19.35 30.47
C GLY A 315 7.46 -19.53 31.49
N ALA A 316 7.33 -18.65 32.47
CA ALA A 316 6.31 -18.68 33.52
C ALA A 316 5.01 -17.97 33.10
N TRP A 317 4.45 -18.33 31.94
CA TRP A 317 3.20 -17.76 31.42
C TRP A 317 2.10 -18.83 31.29
N ASN A 318 0.83 -18.40 31.31
CA ASN A 318 -0.32 -19.29 31.25
C ASN A 318 -1.11 -19.05 29.94
N PRO A 319 -1.21 -20.03 29.03
CA PRO A 319 -2.00 -19.93 27.80
C PRO A 319 -3.53 -20.01 28.01
N ASP A 320 -3.98 -20.44 29.19
CA ASP A 320 -5.41 -20.69 29.50
C ASP A 320 -6.03 -19.59 30.39
N ALA A 321 -5.44 -18.39 30.39
CA ALA A 321 -6.02 -17.23 31.08
C ALA A 321 -7.35 -16.77 30.45
N GLU A 322 -8.08 -15.86 31.10
CA GLU A 322 -9.28 -15.23 30.52
C GLU A 322 -8.98 -14.63 29.13
N ASP A 323 -9.99 -14.59 28.24
CA ASP A 323 -9.81 -14.31 26.80
C ASP A 323 -8.96 -13.07 26.48
N THR A 324 -9.13 -11.98 27.24
CA THR A 324 -8.35 -10.74 27.03
C THR A 324 -6.89 -10.92 27.44
N ASP A 325 -6.64 -11.56 28.58
CA ASP A 325 -5.30 -11.84 29.07
C ASP A 325 -4.59 -12.88 28.20
N ARG A 326 -5.34 -13.86 27.69
CA ARG A 326 -4.86 -14.87 26.74
C ARG A 326 -4.35 -14.25 25.45
N ARG A 327 -5.12 -13.35 24.82
CA ARG A 327 -4.70 -12.66 23.58
C ARG A 327 -3.39 -11.88 23.79
N ASN A 328 -3.29 -11.12 24.87
CA ASN A 328 -2.09 -10.33 25.17
C ASN A 328 -0.88 -11.23 25.49
N ALA A 329 -1.09 -12.34 26.21
CA ALA A 329 -0.04 -13.30 26.53
C ALA A 329 0.50 -14.02 25.29
N LEU A 330 -0.38 -14.44 24.38
CA LEU A 330 0.01 -15.08 23.12
C LEU A 330 0.80 -14.11 22.23
N ALA A 331 0.36 -12.85 22.12
CA ALA A 331 1.09 -11.84 21.36
C ALA A 331 2.48 -11.54 21.96
N ALA A 332 2.57 -11.44 23.29
CA ALA A 332 3.85 -11.28 23.98
C ALA A 332 4.77 -12.50 23.76
N ARG A 333 4.20 -13.71 23.77
CA ARG A 333 4.94 -14.96 23.51
C ARG A 333 5.48 -15.03 22.09
N GLY A 334 4.66 -14.69 21.10
CA GLY A 334 5.10 -14.69 19.70
C GLY A 334 6.16 -13.62 19.45
N TYR A 335 6.01 -12.44 20.07
CA TYR A 335 7.03 -11.40 20.03
C TYR A 335 8.38 -11.87 20.59
N TYR A 336 8.36 -12.61 21.71
CA TYR A 336 9.56 -13.20 22.27
C TYR A 336 10.21 -14.22 21.33
N GLN A 337 9.42 -15.13 20.75
CA GLN A 337 9.94 -16.13 19.81
C GLN A 337 10.55 -15.48 18.56
N ALA A 338 9.87 -14.51 17.97
CA ALA A 338 10.37 -13.76 16.84
C ALA A 338 11.64 -12.97 17.18
N PHE A 339 11.74 -12.39 18.37
CA PHE A 339 12.96 -11.74 18.85
C PHE A 339 14.13 -12.73 18.99
N MET A 340 13.89 -13.93 19.52
CA MET A 340 14.91 -14.98 19.61
C MET A 340 15.38 -15.45 18.23
N ARG A 341 14.45 -15.56 17.26
CA ARG A 341 14.81 -15.85 15.86
C ARG A 341 15.66 -14.72 15.28
N LEU A 342 15.24 -13.48 15.46
CA LEU A 342 15.97 -12.29 15.01
C LEU A 342 17.39 -12.22 15.59
N GLN A 343 17.61 -12.57 16.86
CA GLN A 343 18.95 -12.63 17.45
C GLN A 343 19.85 -13.65 16.74
N LYS A 344 19.30 -14.81 16.35
CA LYS A 344 20.03 -15.81 15.54
C LYS A 344 20.34 -15.25 14.15
N SER A 345 19.36 -14.63 13.50
CA SER A 345 19.53 -13.96 12.20
C SER A 345 20.63 -12.89 12.26
N MET A 346 20.69 -12.10 13.34
CA MET A 346 21.74 -11.11 13.59
C MET A 346 23.12 -11.77 13.73
N ALA A 347 23.22 -12.86 14.50
CA ALA A 347 24.50 -13.57 14.67
C ALA A 347 25.05 -14.06 13.31
N THR A 348 24.21 -14.69 12.49
CA THR A 348 24.55 -15.11 11.12
C THR A 348 24.97 -13.92 10.25
N CYS A 349 24.24 -12.81 10.31
CA CYS A 349 24.60 -11.59 9.58
C CYS A 349 25.98 -11.03 9.99
N LEU A 350 26.29 -11.01 11.29
CA LEU A 350 27.58 -10.54 11.82
C LEU A 350 28.75 -11.51 11.50
N GLU A 351 28.46 -12.78 11.19
CA GLU A 351 29.45 -13.74 10.71
C GLU A 351 29.83 -13.53 9.24
N GLY A 352 29.03 -12.77 8.49
CA GLY A 352 29.24 -12.54 7.06
C GLY A 352 28.74 -13.69 6.19
N ASP A 353 27.93 -14.57 6.77
CA ASP A 353 27.27 -15.65 6.05
C ASP A 353 26.20 -15.11 5.08
N LYS A 354 25.82 -15.93 4.10
CA LYS A 354 24.75 -15.58 3.17
C LYS A 354 23.45 -15.35 3.95
N PHE A 355 22.95 -14.11 3.88
CA PHE A 355 21.74 -13.69 4.58
C PHE A 355 20.59 -13.51 3.59
N ASP A 356 19.65 -14.45 3.57
CA ASP A 356 18.43 -14.34 2.77
C ASP A 356 17.36 -13.56 3.55
N LEU A 357 17.33 -12.25 3.32
CA LEU A 357 16.43 -11.35 4.05
C LEU A 357 14.94 -11.71 3.84
N GLU A 358 14.55 -12.13 2.64
CA GLU A 358 13.15 -12.47 2.37
C GLU A 358 12.70 -13.69 3.16
N SER A 359 13.55 -14.72 3.22
CA SER A 359 13.33 -15.90 4.04
C SER A 359 13.24 -15.53 5.53
N GLU A 360 14.18 -14.72 6.04
CA GLU A 360 14.19 -14.31 7.45
C GLU A 360 12.96 -13.49 7.84
N LEU A 361 12.45 -12.61 6.96
CA LEU A 361 11.21 -11.87 7.21
C LEU A 361 10.00 -12.80 7.42
N ASN A 362 9.90 -13.86 6.60
CA ASN A 362 8.84 -14.85 6.73
C ASN A 362 8.97 -15.68 8.01
N GLU A 363 10.20 -16.07 8.38
CA GLU A 363 10.46 -16.78 9.64
C GLU A 363 10.12 -15.92 10.87
N TRP A 364 10.52 -14.64 10.88
CA TRP A 364 10.17 -13.72 11.96
C TRP A 364 8.66 -13.53 12.07
N HIS A 365 7.97 -13.40 10.93
CA HIS A 365 6.52 -13.29 10.90
C HIS A 365 5.82 -14.55 11.41
N TYR A 366 6.29 -15.73 11.00
CA TYR A 366 5.75 -17.01 11.48
C TYR A 366 5.85 -17.09 13.00
N GLU A 367 7.02 -16.80 13.58
CA GLU A 367 7.25 -16.84 15.03
C GLU A 367 6.40 -15.83 15.81
N LEU A 368 6.01 -14.68 15.20
CA LEU A 368 5.09 -13.73 15.84
C LEU A 368 3.71 -14.35 16.12
N PHE A 369 3.32 -15.35 15.34
CA PHE A 369 1.96 -15.91 15.34
C PHE A 369 1.91 -17.40 15.66
N ASP A 370 3.04 -18.11 15.74
CA ASP A 370 3.09 -19.53 16.11
C ASP A 370 2.31 -19.84 17.40
N PRO A 371 2.35 -19.04 18.50
CA PRO A 371 1.51 -19.29 19.66
C PRO A 371 0.01 -19.30 19.36
N CYS A 372 -0.45 -18.46 18.43
CA CYS A 372 -1.83 -18.44 17.99
C CYS A 372 -2.17 -19.69 17.16
N VAL A 373 -1.22 -20.21 16.38
CA VAL A 373 -1.35 -21.50 15.68
C VAL A 373 -1.47 -22.64 16.69
N GLN A 374 -0.56 -22.73 17.65
CA GLN A 374 -0.57 -23.76 18.69
C GLN A 374 -1.84 -23.70 19.56
N ALA A 375 -2.38 -22.50 19.76
CA ALA A 375 -3.65 -22.28 20.46
C ALA A 375 -4.90 -22.59 19.61
N GLY A 376 -4.75 -22.94 18.33
CA GLY A 376 -5.84 -23.23 17.40
C GLY A 376 -6.66 -21.99 17.00
N ILE A 377 -6.11 -20.79 17.17
CA ILE A 377 -6.78 -19.52 16.86
C ILE A 377 -6.67 -19.18 15.36
N ILE A 378 -5.54 -19.52 14.75
CA ILE A 378 -5.27 -19.32 13.32
C ILE A 378 -4.76 -20.62 12.69
N SER A 379 -4.96 -20.79 11.38
CA SER A 379 -4.42 -21.94 10.66
C SER A 379 -2.93 -21.72 10.36
N PRO A 380 -2.07 -22.76 10.42
CA PRO A 380 -0.70 -22.67 9.92
C PRO A 380 -0.65 -22.18 8.47
N ALA A 381 -1.65 -22.56 7.66
CA ALA A 381 -1.74 -22.15 6.25
C ALA A 381 -1.90 -20.64 6.07
N ASP A 382 -2.47 -19.94 7.06
CA ASP A 382 -2.67 -18.49 7.01
C ASP A 382 -1.35 -17.71 7.17
N LEU A 383 -0.27 -18.37 7.63
CA LEU A 383 1.07 -17.81 7.80
C LEU A 383 2.03 -18.14 6.65
N ILE A 384 1.61 -18.95 5.67
CA ILE A 384 2.48 -19.36 4.56
C ILE A 384 2.51 -18.26 3.50
N GLY A 385 3.68 -17.65 3.33
CA GLY A 385 3.92 -16.63 2.32
C GLY A 385 3.23 -15.30 2.62
N TYR A 386 2.96 -14.54 1.58
CA TYR A 386 2.31 -13.23 1.69
C TYR A 386 0.79 -13.33 1.69
N ARG A 387 0.16 -12.24 2.12
CA ARG A 387 -1.31 -12.13 2.17
C ARG A 387 -1.96 -12.47 0.83
N THR A 388 -3.09 -13.13 0.92
CA THR A 388 -3.91 -13.54 -0.23
C THR A 388 -5.12 -12.65 -0.46
N MET A 389 -5.38 -11.71 0.46
CA MET A 389 -6.47 -10.75 0.39
C MET A 389 -5.95 -9.31 0.46
N GLN A 390 -6.76 -8.37 -0.02
CA GLN A 390 -6.46 -6.96 0.09
C GLN A 390 -6.70 -6.45 1.52
N VAL A 391 -5.81 -5.57 1.98
CA VAL A 391 -5.82 -5.02 3.34
C VAL A 391 -5.83 -3.49 3.30
N TYR A 392 -6.22 -2.88 4.42
CA TYR A 392 -6.36 -1.43 4.59
C TYR A 392 -5.74 -1.02 5.92
N ILE A 393 -5.11 0.15 5.95
CA ILE A 393 -4.46 0.67 7.16
C ILE A 393 -5.38 1.70 7.80
N LYS A 394 -5.81 1.42 9.04
CA LYS A 394 -6.70 2.32 9.80
C LYS A 394 -6.11 3.72 9.89
N GLY A 395 -6.90 4.73 9.55
CA GLY A 395 -6.52 6.14 9.56
C GLY A 395 -5.63 6.60 8.41
N SER A 396 -5.16 5.69 7.54
CA SER A 396 -4.31 6.04 6.40
C SER A 396 -5.13 6.32 5.14
N LYS A 397 -4.67 7.29 4.34
CA LYS A 397 -5.15 7.48 2.95
C LYS A 397 -4.51 6.48 1.98
N HIS A 398 -3.41 5.84 2.38
CA HIS A 398 -2.72 4.84 1.59
C HIS A 398 -3.50 3.53 1.59
N THR A 399 -3.71 2.96 0.41
CA THR A 399 -4.11 1.56 0.27
C THR A 399 -2.87 0.77 -0.15
N PRO A 400 -2.45 -0.25 0.63
CA PRO A 400 -1.37 -1.16 0.24
C PRO A 400 -1.52 -1.73 -1.17
N LEU A 401 -0.40 -2.13 -1.76
CA LEU A 401 -0.34 -2.65 -3.14
C LEU A 401 -1.32 -3.81 -3.36
N PRO A 402 -1.78 -4.09 -4.59
CA PRO A 402 -2.58 -5.28 -4.84
C PRO A 402 -1.78 -6.56 -4.54
N VAL A 403 -2.49 -7.64 -4.18
CA VAL A 403 -1.89 -8.95 -3.79
C VAL A 403 -0.89 -9.46 -4.83
N ASN A 404 -1.22 -9.34 -6.12
CA ASN A 404 -0.36 -9.79 -7.22
C ASN A 404 0.93 -8.99 -7.37
N ALA A 405 1.04 -7.81 -6.75
CA ALA A 405 2.25 -6.98 -6.78
C ALA A 405 3.17 -7.20 -5.57
N VAL A 406 2.66 -7.80 -4.48
CA VAL A 406 3.38 -7.92 -3.20
C VAL A 406 4.72 -8.64 -3.37
N ASN A 407 4.71 -9.83 -3.97
CA ASN A 407 5.91 -10.66 -4.10
C ASN A 407 7.04 -9.93 -4.85
N SER A 408 6.76 -9.41 -6.06
CA SER A 408 7.75 -8.63 -6.82
C SER A 408 8.24 -7.37 -6.10
N SER A 409 7.37 -6.75 -5.28
CA SER A 409 7.71 -5.52 -4.54
C SER A 409 8.57 -5.81 -3.31
N ILE A 410 8.35 -6.93 -2.61
CA ILE A 410 9.24 -7.37 -1.52
C ILE A 410 10.59 -7.81 -2.07
N GLY A 411 10.62 -8.56 -3.18
CA GLY A 411 11.89 -8.89 -3.85
C GLY A 411 12.70 -7.62 -4.19
N ALA A 412 12.04 -6.62 -4.80
CA ALA A 412 12.67 -5.33 -5.07
C ALA A 412 13.10 -4.59 -3.80
N LEU A 413 12.35 -4.70 -2.70
CA LEU A 413 12.73 -4.13 -1.40
C LEU A 413 14.03 -4.77 -0.86
N CYS A 414 14.11 -6.09 -0.88
CA CYS A 414 15.31 -6.81 -0.46
C CYS A 414 16.52 -6.43 -1.31
N GLU A 415 16.36 -6.34 -2.63
CA GLU A 415 17.42 -5.89 -3.56
C GLU A 415 17.90 -4.46 -3.22
N MET A 416 16.99 -3.51 -3.02
CA MET A 416 17.39 -2.13 -2.66
C MET A 416 18.07 -2.05 -1.29
N ILE A 417 17.64 -2.85 -0.33
CA ILE A 417 18.30 -2.94 0.99
C ILE A 417 19.71 -3.51 0.82
N GLU A 418 19.91 -4.52 -0.01
CA GLU A 418 21.25 -5.08 -0.28
C GLU A 418 22.16 -4.05 -0.98
N GLU A 419 21.64 -3.31 -1.96
CA GLU A 419 22.37 -2.30 -2.74
C GLU A 419 22.75 -1.04 -1.92
N GLU A 420 21.95 -0.67 -0.91
CA GLU A 420 22.19 0.53 -0.11
C GLU A 420 23.37 0.34 0.87
N LYS A 421 24.34 1.25 0.76
CA LYS A 421 25.58 1.25 1.54
C LYS A 421 25.45 2.00 2.85
N ASP A 422 24.58 3.00 2.91
CA ASP A 422 24.33 3.74 4.14
C ASP A 422 23.38 2.96 5.06
N GLY A 423 23.93 2.48 6.17
CA GLY A 423 23.24 1.68 7.18
C GLY A 423 22.00 2.35 7.79
N PHE A 424 22.01 3.66 7.92
CA PHE A 424 20.88 4.40 8.47
C PHE A 424 19.78 4.55 7.42
N ILE A 425 20.14 4.91 6.19
CA ILE A 425 19.18 5.02 5.08
C ILE A 425 18.48 3.69 4.83
N LYS A 426 19.24 2.58 4.77
CA LYS A 426 18.65 1.26 4.55
C LYS A 426 17.70 0.86 5.67
N ALA A 427 18.00 1.20 6.92
CA ALA A 427 17.10 0.92 8.04
C ALA A 427 15.80 1.72 7.98
N VAL A 428 15.89 3.03 7.75
CA VAL A 428 14.73 3.93 7.70
C VAL A 428 13.84 3.63 6.50
N LEU A 429 14.43 3.52 5.31
CA LEU A 429 13.67 3.23 4.09
C LEU A 429 13.21 1.78 4.05
N GLY A 430 14.02 0.83 4.53
CA GLY A 430 13.63 -0.58 4.67
C GLY A 430 12.39 -0.74 5.53
N HIS A 431 12.36 -0.07 6.70
CA HIS A 431 11.16 0.01 7.54
C HIS A 431 9.96 0.59 6.78
N PHE A 432 10.11 1.79 6.20
CA PHE A 432 9.02 2.51 5.55
C PHE A 432 8.43 1.71 4.38
N PHE A 433 9.27 1.20 3.47
CA PHE A 433 8.78 0.48 2.31
C PHE A 433 8.19 -0.88 2.65
N PHE A 434 8.67 -1.54 3.70
CA PHE A 434 8.05 -2.77 4.19
C PHE A 434 6.60 -2.54 4.63
N VAL A 435 6.34 -1.51 5.45
CA VAL A 435 4.96 -1.18 5.88
C VAL A 435 4.12 -0.57 4.76
N TYR A 436 4.74 0.09 3.78
CA TYR A 436 4.08 0.60 2.57
C TYR A 436 3.56 -0.54 1.69
N ILE A 437 4.37 -1.58 1.47
CA ILE A 437 3.97 -2.78 0.70
C ILE A 437 2.94 -3.59 1.49
N HIS A 438 3.12 -3.70 2.81
CA HIS A 438 2.24 -4.38 3.74
C HIS A 438 2.02 -5.86 3.37
N PRO A 439 3.08 -6.70 3.42
CA PRO A 439 3.05 -8.04 2.84
C PRO A 439 2.17 -9.06 3.56
N TYR A 440 1.86 -8.86 4.84
CA TYR A 440 1.11 -9.83 5.66
C TYR A 440 -0.29 -9.35 6.04
N MET A 441 -1.16 -10.28 6.48
CA MET A 441 -2.51 -9.96 6.98
C MET A 441 -2.48 -9.19 8.31
N ASP A 442 -1.52 -9.50 9.19
CA ASP A 442 -1.21 -8.80 10.43
C ASP A 442 0.29 -9.00 10.73
N GLY A 443 0.85 -8.19 11.63
CA GLY A 443 2.24 -8.27 12.08
C GLY A 443 3.19 -7.31 11.38
N ASN A 444 2.74 -6.62 10.33
CA ASN A 444 3.59 -5.77 9.49
C ASN A 444 4.38 -4.72 10.29
N GLY A 445 3.73 -4.00 11.23
CA GLY A 445 4.40 -3.00 12.05
C GLY A 445 5.49 -3.59 12.97
N ARG A 446 5.23 -4.76 13.57
CA ARG A 446 6.17 -5.47 14.45
C ARG A 446 7.37 -5.97 13.65
N THR A 447 7.13 -6.66 12.53
CA THR A 447 8.20 -7.13 11.63
C THR A 447 9.02 -5.98 11.06
N ALA A 448 8.40 -4.84 10.70
CA ALA A 448 9.11 -3.67 10.21
C ALA A 448 10.07 -3.07 11.23
N ARG A 449 9.67 -3.00 12.51
CA ARG A 449 10.53 -2.51 13.60
C ARG A 449 11.69 -3.46 13.88
N PHE A 450 11.47 -4.78 13.77
CA PHE A 450 12.57 -5.75 13.79
C PHE A 450 13.52 -5.58 12.61
N LEU A 451 13.00 -5.43 11.39
CA LEU A 451 13.81 -5.15 10.19
C LEU A 451 14.64 -3.87 10.36
N MET A 452 14.01 -2.79 10.82
CA MET A 452 14.69 -1.52 11.09
C MET A 452 15.88 -1.72 12.03
N ASN A 453 15.64 -2.36 13.18
CA ASN A 453 16.67 -2.54 14.18
C ASN A 453 17.75 -3.55 13.77
N MET A 454 17.39 -4.57 12.99
CA MET A 454 18.35 -5.48 12.38
C MET A 454 19.33 -4.71 11.48
N LEU A 455 18.80 -3.85 10.61
CA LEU A 455 19.61 -3.06 9.67
C LEU A 455 20.45 -1.99 10.39
N LEU A 456 19.91 -1.36 11.44
CA LEU A 456 20.67 -0.44 12.29
C LEU A 456 21.84 -1.15 12.97
N CYS A 457 21.55 -2.22 13.71
CA CYS A 457 22.55 -2.91 14.52
C CYS A 457 23.62 -3.60 13.67
N SER A 458 23.26 -4.22 12.55
CA SER A 458 24.24 -4.79 11.60
C SER A 458 25.11 -3.72 10.92
N SER A 459 24.68 -2.45 10.93
CA SER A 459 25.44 -1.31 10.40
C SER A 459 26.18 -0.50 11.47
N GLY A 460 26.20 -0.97 12.72
CA GLY A 460 26.90 -0.32 13.82
C GLY A 460 26.10 0.78 14.52
N TYR A 461 24.77 0.82 14.36
CA TYR A 461 23.91 1.74 15.11
C TYR A 461 23.24 1.03 16.29
N SER A 462 22.90 1.80 17.33
CA SER A 462 22.16 1.28 18.49
C SER A 462 20.76 0.83 18.11
N TRP A 463 20.24 -0.16 18.85
CA TRP A 463 18.82 -0.51 18.83
C TRP A 463 17.96 0.71 19.20
N ILE A 464 16.89 0.97 18.44
CA ILE A 464 15.95 2.06 18.66
C ILE A 464 14.58 1.50 19.03
N VAL A 465 14.06 1.95 20.16
CA VAL A 465 12.68 1.68 20.59
C VAL A 465 11.80 2.87 20.24
N VAL A 466 10.73 2.64 19.48
CA VAL A 466 9.69 3.65 19.21
C VAL A 466 8.72 3.67 20.39
N PRO A 467 8.66 4.73 21.22
CA PRO A 467 7.79 4.74 22.40
C PRO A 467 6.31 4.83 21.98
N VAL A 468 5.45 4.10 22.69
CA VAL A 468 3.99 4.10 22.43
C VAL A 468 3.38 5.49 22.63
N GLU A 469 3.97 6.30 23.50
CA GLU A 469 3.59 7.69 23.76
C GLU A 469 3.75 8.55 22.49
N ARG A 470 4.66 8.17 21.59
CA ARG A 470 4.90 8.83 20.29
C ARG A 470 4.19 8.13 19.13
N ARG A 471 3.24 7.23 19.40
CA ARG A 471 2.50 6.49 18.36
C ARG A 471 1.88 7.42 17.31
N ASN A 472 1.27 8.52 17.73
CA ASN A 472 0.63 9.44 16.78
C ASN A 472 1.64 10.13 15.86
N GLU A 473 2.79 10.54 16.41
CA GLU A 473 3.88 11.14 15.62
C GLU A 473 4.48 10.11 14.66
N TYR A 474 4.73 8.89 15.13
CA TYR A 474 5.19 7.78 14.30
C TYR A 474 4.22 7.50 13.14
N MET A 475 2.92 7.38 13.43
CA MET A 475 1.90 7.13 12.39
C MET A 475 1.73 8.30 11.41
N GLN A 476 2.01 9.55 11.84
CA GLN A 476 1.98 10.72 10.95
C GLN A 476 3.24 10.82 10.07
N SER A 477 4.34 10.22 10.49
CA SER A 477 5.60 10.18 9.73
C SER A 477 5.63 9.12 8.63
N LEU A 478 4.71 8.14 8.70
CA LEU A 478 4.47 7.11 7.68
C LEU A 478 3.40 7.58 6.71
#